data_AF-A0A377I2V3-F1
#
_entry.id   AF-A0A377I2V3-F1
#
_cell.length_a   1.000
_cell.length_b   1.000
_cell.length_c   1.000
_cell.angle_alpha   90.00
_cell.angle_beta   90.00
_cell.angle_gamma   90.00
#
_symmetry.space_group_name_H-M   'P 1'
#
loop_
_entity.id
_entity.type
_entity.pdbx_description
1 polymer ?
#
loop_
_entity_poly.entity_id
_entity_poly.type
_entity_poly.pdbx_seq_one_letter_code
_entity_poly.pdbx_strand_id
1 'polypeptide(L)'
;MADLSYLLATIKTDVELDVTHDQLTTSPQDRDKLVELFGKYEFKKWLNEVMNGTNPVTTSTKERMPNNYAATQAVEKTESFAKVEIDRSKYETVTTETQLTKWIKKIQKEKLVAVDTETNALDVMSAELVGISFGLASGEACYIPLTHKEEVSEQAEQGDLFAKNTAMVGYELVKNQLDLTACLSQLKPILEDEQIKKIGQNIKYDLTVFANHGIEVQGVAFDTMLESYTQNSTGRHNMDDLAERYLGHKTIAFEEIAGKGKNQLTFDKIALDVASEYAAEDADVTMKLHQTLFPELEKTPTLLKLFNEIEMPLVRVLSHIERNGVLIDSQKLLAQSQEIEQRLAEVEAEVHQAAGRSLTWLLRNSYKKFCLKNLVCL
;
A
#
# COMPACT_ATOMS: atom_id res chain seq x y z
N MET A 1 -25.79 -22.53 46.21
CA MET A 1 -26.02 -21.76 44.96
C MET A 1 -24.96 -22.02 43.90
N ALA A 2 -23.70 -22.32 44.25
CA ALA A 2 -22.66 -22.65 43.27
C ALA A 2 -22.91 -23.99 42.55
N ASP A 3 -23.42 -25.02 43.24
CA ASP A 3 -23.60 -26.37 42.65
C ASP A 3 -24.65 -26.40 41.53
N LEU A 4 -25.75 -25.64 41.68
CA LEU A 4 -26.78 -25.54 40.64
C LEU A 4 -26.27 -24.73 39.44
N SER A 5 -25.42 -23.74 39.68
CA SER A 5 -24.78 -22.96 38.62
C SER A 5 -23.76 -23.81 37.84
N TYR A 6 -23.05 -24.71 38.53
CA TYR A 6 -22.18 -25.70 37.89
C TYR A 6 -22.99 -26.72 37.09
N LEU A 7 -24.07 -27.25 37.64
CA LEU A 7 -24.95 -28.21 36.96
C LEU A 7 -25.59 -27.61 35.69
N LEU A 8 -26.02 -26.34 35.74
CA LEU A 8 -26.63 -25.66 34.60
C LEU A 8 -25.62 -25.22 33.53
N ALA A 9 -24.36 -24.99 33.91
CA ALA A 9 -23.29 -24.62 32.98
C ALA A 9 -22.51 -25.83 32.44
N THR A 10 -22.70 -27.02 33.03
CA THR A 10 -22.05 -28.24 32.55
C THR A 10 -22.72 -28.68 31.25
N ILE A 11 -21.92 -28.71 30.18
CA ILE A 11 -22.40 -29.17 28.87
C ILE A 11 -22.73 -30.65 28.97
N LYS A 12 -24.00 -30.99 28.72
CA LYS A 12 -24.44 -32.37 28.59
C LYS A 12 -23.85 -32.95 27.31
N THR A 13 -22.89 -33.86 27.40
CA THR A 13 -22.20 -34.46 26.26
C THR A 13 -22.84 -35.76 25.77
N ASP A 14 -23.83 -36.27 26.50
CA ASP A 14 -24.62 -37.48 26.25
C ASP A 14 -26.06 -37.14 25.83
N VAL A 15 -26.24 -36.04 25.09
CA VAL A 15 -27.55 -35.71 24.52
C VAL A 15 -27.87 -36.74 23.43
N GLU A 16 -29.01 -37.42 23.56
CA GLU A 16 -29.56 -38.22 22.47
C GLU A 16 -29.90 -37.28 21.30
N LEU A 17 -29.25 -37.51 20.16
CA LEU A 17 -29.46 -36.75 18.93
C LEU A 17 -29.99 -37.69 17.85
N ASP A 18 -30.91 -37.18 17.03
CA ASP A 18 -31.49 -37.91 15.90
C ASP A 18 -30.48 -38.12 14.74
N VAL A 19 -29.30 -37.50 14.84
CA VAL A 19 -28.25 -37.53 13.82
C VAL A 19 -26.89 -37.81 14.45
N THR A 20 -26.07 -38.61 13.76
CA THR A 20 -24.67 -38.84 14.14
C THR A 20 -23.76 -37.81 13.49
N HIS A 21 -22.56 -37.60 14.05
CA HIS A 21 -21.61 -36.63 13.49
C HIS A 21 -21.24 -36.91 12.02
N ASP A 22 -21.16 -38.19 11.63
CA ASP A 22 -20.88 -38.63 10.26
C ASP A 22 -22.00 -38.27 9.27
N GLN A 23 -23.22 -37.99 9.76
CA GLN A 23 -24.36 -37.59 8.94
C GLN A 23 -24.41 -36.08 8.70
N LEU A 24 -23.60 -35.27 9.41
CA LEU A 24 -23.53 -33.82 9.28
C LEU A 24 -22.65 -33.38 8.09
N THR A 25 -22.88 -33.98 6.93
CA THR A 25 -22.18 -33.64 5.69
C THR A 25 -22.83 -32.45 4.99
N THR A 26 -22.03 -31.58 4.37
CA THR A 26 -22.54 -30.47 3.57
C THR A 26 -23.27 -30.99 2.34
N SER A 27 -24.58 -30.74 2.27
CA SER A 27 -25.40 -31.06 1.10
C SER A 27 -25.26 -29.97 0.03
N PRO A 28 -25.53 -30.28 -1.25
CA PRO A 28 -25.65 -29.26 -2.29
C PRO A 28 -26.71 -28.22 -1.93
N GLN A 29 -26.43 -26.95 -2.25
CA GLN A 29 -27.34 -25.85 -1.95
C GLN A 29 -28.65 -25.96 -2.76
N ASP A 30 -29.77 -25.67 -2.10
CA ASP A 30 -31.07 -25.51 -2.75
C ASP A 30 -31.19 -24.09 -3.32
N ARG A 31 -30.83 -23.94 -4.60
CA ARG A 31 -30.76 -22.62 -5.26
C ARG A 31 -32.11 -21.93 -5.34
N ASP A 32 -33.17 -22.67 -5.64
CA ASP A 32 -34.51 -22.10 -5.82
C ASP A 32 -35.00 -21.51 -4.49
N LYS A 33 -34.78 -22.24 -3.40
CA LYS A 33 -35.12 -21.77 -2.05
C LYS A 33 -34.26 -20.59 -1.59
N LEU A 34 -32.99 -20.55 -1.98
CA LEU A 34 -32.12 -19.40 -1.71
C LEU A 34 -32.57 -18.15 -2.47
N VAL A 35 -32.95 -18.28 -3.74
CA VAL A 35 -33.51 -17.18 -4.54
C VAL A 35 -34.79 -16.63 -3.89
N GLU A 36 -35.69 -17.52 -3.45
CA GLU A 36 -36.93 -17.13 -2.76
C GLU A 36 -36.62 -16.34 -1.47
N LEU A 37 -35.74 -16.88 -0.61
CA LEU A 37 -35.41 -16.27 0.67
C LEU A 37 -34.64 -14.94 0.49
N PHE A 38 -33.66 -14.89 -0.40
CA PHE A 38 -32.87 -13.67 -0.65
C PHE A 38 -33.71 -12.58 -1.33
N GLY A 39 -34.66 -12.95 -2.19
CA GLY A 39 -35.66 -12.02 -2.69
C GLY A 39 -36.56 -11.48 -1.58
N LYS A 40 -37.09 -12.36 -0.72
CA LYS A 40 -37.98 -11.99 0.40
C LYS A 40 -37.33 -11.06 1.43
N TYR A 41 -36.04 -11.27 1.72
CA TYR A 41 -35.29 -10.48 2.71
C TYR A 41 -34.44 -9.36 2.09
N GLU A 42 -34.60 -9.09 0.79
CA GLU A 42 -33.89 -8.04 0.04
C GLU A 42 -32.35 -8.14 0.08
N PHE A 43 -31.80 -9.34 0.14
CA PHE A 43 -30.35 -9.57 0.08
C PHE A 43 -29.84 -9.53 -1.37
N LYS A 44 -29.93 -8.36 -1.99
CA LYS A 44 -29.69 -8.13 -3.44
C LYS A 44 -28.34 -8.63 -3.94
N LYS A 45 -27.28 -8.50 -3.13
CA LYS A 45 -25.93 -9.00 -3.47
C LYS A 45 -25.92 -10.53 -3.59
N TRP A 46 -26.42 -11.23 -2.57
CA TRP A 46 -26.45 -12.69 -2.56
C TRP A 46 -27.48 -13.26 -3.53
N LEU A 47 -28.58 -12.55 -3.78
CA LEU A 47 -29.53 -12.89 -4.85
C LEU A 47 -28.84 -12.89 -6.21
N ASN A 48 -28.08 -11.83 -6.52
CA ASN A 48 -27.31 -11.75 -7.76
C ASN A 48 -26.23 -12.84 -7.85
N GLU A 49 -25.53 -13.15 -6.75
CA GLU A 49 -24.54 -14.23 -6.72
C GLU A 49 -25.17 -15.60 -7.01
N VAL A 50 -26.30 -15.93 -6.38
CA VAL A 50 -27.00 -17.21 -6.64
C VAL A 50 -27.51 -17.28 -8.09
N MET A 51 -28.06 -16.19 -8.62
CA MET A 51 -28.54 -16.13 -10.01
C MET A 51 -27.41 -16.24 -11.03
N ASN A 52 -26.25 -15.64 -10.76
CA ASN A 52 -25.08 -15.65 -11.65
C ASN A 52 -24.24 -16.93 -11.52
N GLY A 53 -24.70 -17.91 -10.75
CA GLY A 53 -24.04 -19.19 -10.61
C GLY A 53 -22.86 -19.19 -9.64
N THR A 54 -22.58 -18.08 -8.96
CA THR A 54 -21.57 -17.94 -7.91
C THR A 54 -22.07 -18.55 -6.59
N ASN A 55 -21.20 -19.22 -5.83
CA ASN A 55 -21.55 -19.77 -4.51
C ASN A 55 -21.43 -18.67 -3.44
N PRO A 56 -22.53 -18.22 -2.83
CA PRO A 56 -22.45 -17.15 -1.82
C PRO A 56 -21.87 -17.61 -0.46
N VAL A 57 -21.75 -18.92 -0.20
CA VAL A 57 -21.49 -19.42 1.18
C VAL A 57 -20.43 -20.54 1.32
N THR A 58 -19.88 -21.15 0.26
CA THR A 58 -18.99 -22.33 0.43
C THR A 58 -17.67 -22.36 -0.34
N THR A 59 -17.24 -21.24 -0.92
CA THR A 59 -15.83 -21.08 -1.29
C THR A 59 -15.19 -20.08 -0.36
N SER A 60 -14.38 -20.56 0.57
CA SER A 60 -13.39 -19.76 1.29
C SER A 60 -12.33 -19.27 0.29
N THR A 61 -12.69 -18.27 -0.51
CA THR A 61 -11.70 -17.37 -1.10
C THR A 61 -10.98 -16.67 0.06
N LYS A 62 -9.66 -16.83 0.11
CA LYS A 62 -8.78 -15.99 0.93
C LYS A 62 -8.79 -14.58 0.35
N GLU A 63 -9.90 -13.87 0.48
CA GLU A 63 -9.96 -12.46 0.13
C GLU A 63 -9.62 -11.62 1.37
N ARG A 64 -8.54 -10.85 1.22
CA ARG A 64 -8.07 -9.82 2.14
C ARG A 64 -9.25 -8.91 2.49
N MET A 65 -9.51 -8.70 3.79
CA MET A 65 -10.37 -7.60 4.23
C MET A 65 -9.73 -6.27 3.80
N PRO A 66 -10.40 -5.45 2.98
CA PRO A 66 -9.95 -4.09 2.71
C PRO A 66 -10.18 -3.21 3.94
N ASN A 67 -9.24 -2.31 4.17
CA ASN A 67 -9.34 -1.22 5.13
C ASN A 67 -10.63 -0.41 4.87
N ASN A 68 -11.42 -0.14 5.91
CA ASN A 68 -12.74 0.53 5.84
C ASN A 68 -12.63 2.05 5.59
N TYR A 69 -11.95 2.48 4.54
CA TYR A 69 -12.26 3.76 3.91
C TYR A 69 -13.37 3.51 2.89
N ALA A 70 -14.56 4.02 3.20
CA ALA A 70 -15.73 3.87 2.35
C ALA A 70 -15.48 4.58 1.00
N ALA A 71 -15.13 3.80 -0.01
CA ALA A 71 -15.23 4.22 -1.40
C ALA A 71 -16.71 4.46 -1.70
N THR A 72 -17.06 5.68 -2.08
CA THR A 72 -18.28 5.97 -2.83
C THR A 72 -18.33 5.04 -4.05
N GLN A 73 -19.51 4.50 -4.34
CA GLN A 73 -19.72 3.57 -5.45
C GLN A 73 -19.10 4.14 -6.74
N ALA A 74 -18.16 3.39 -7.31
CA ALA A 74 -17.64 3.67 -8.63
C ALA A 74 -18.80 3.59 -9.63
N VAL A 75 -19.00 4.67 -10.39
CA VAL A 75 -19.87 4.64 -11.56
C VAL A 75 -19.23 3.68 -12.55
N GLU A 76 -19.94 2.60 -12.90
CA GLU A 76 -19.61 1.70 -14.00
C GLU A 76 -19.69 2.45 -15.34
N LYS A 77 -18.67 3.25 -15.64
CA LYS A 77 -18.26 3.50 -17.02
C LYS A 77 -16.96 2.77 -17.21
N THR A 78 -17.02 1.60 -17.82
CA THR A 78 -15.84 0.92 -18.35
C THR A 78 -15.37 1.74 -19.54
N GLU A 79 -14.55 2.77 -19.27
CA GLU A 79 -13.82 3.46 -20.32
C GLU A 79 -12.81 2.45 -20.88
N SER A 80 -13.08 2.02 -22.12
CA SER A 80 -12.22 1.09 -22.86
C SER A 80 -11.04 1.88 -23.43
N PHE A 81 -9.97 2.00 -22.65
CA PHE A 81 -8.69 2.50 -23.17
C PHE A 81 -8.04 1.46 -24.08
N ALA A 82 -7.29 1.92 -25.09
CA ALA A 82 -6.57 1.01 -25.96
C ALA A 82 -5.50 0.27 -25.15
N LYS A 83 -5.38 -1.05 -25.36
CA LYS A 83 -4.34 -1.84 -24.71
C LYS A 83 -2.97 -1.33 -25.16
N VAL A 84 -2.14 -0.90 -24.21
CA VAL A 84 -0.78 -0.43 -24.49
C VAL A 84 0.18 -1.60 -24.30
N GLU A 85 1.07 -1.81 -25.26
CA GLU A 85 2.10 -2.86 -25.15
C GLU A 85 3.31 -2.34 -24.37
N ILE A 86 3.74 -3.12 -23.38
CA ILE A 86 4.90 -2.87 -22.54
C ILE A 86 6.02 -3.80 -23.00
N ASP A 87 7.07 -3.23 -23.58
CA ASP A 87 8.21 -3.97 -24.13
C ASP A 87 9.40 -3.84 -23.19
N ARG A 88 9.48 -4.76 -22.23
CA ARG A 88 10.54 -4.81 -21.23
C ARG A 88 11.93 -5.13 -21.80
N SER A 89 12.01 -5.60 -23.06
CA SER A 89 13.30 -5.88 -23.70
C SER A 89 14.14 -4.63 -23.95
N LYS A 90 13.52 -3.45 -23.87
CA LYS A 90 14.18 -2.14 -23.99
C LYS A 90 14.74 -1.61 -22.67
N TYR A 91 14.56 -2.34 -21.56
CA TYR A 91 15.03 -1.90 -20.26
C TYR A 91 16.54 -2.11 -20.13
N GLU A 92 17.24 -1.12 -19.57
CA GLU A 92 18.69 -1.14 -19.41
C GLU A 92 19.07 -1.01 -17.93
N THR A 93 19.85 -1.96 -17.41
CA THR A 93 20.53 -1.78 -16.11
C THR A 93 21.82 -0.98 -16.31
N VAL A 94 21.91 0.17 -15.65
CA VAL A 94 23.00 1.14 -15.81
C VAL A 94 24.01 0.98 -14.69
N THR A 95 25.09 0.26 -14.97
CA THR A 95 26.15 -0.06 -13.99
C THR A 95 27.48 0.61 -14.30
N THR A 96 27.58 1.31 -15.44
CA THR A 96 28.82 1.93 -15.90
C THR A 96 28.66 3.42 -16.22
N GLU A 97 29.73 4.18 -16.03
CA GLU A 97 29.77 5.63 -16.30
C GLU A 97 29.41 5.97 -17.76
N THR A 98 29.75 5.09 -18.69
CA THR A 98 29.43 5.26 -20.12
C THR A 98 27.92 5.16 -20.35
N GLN A 99 27.26 4.19 -19.69
CA GLN A 99 25.80 4.05 -19.77
C GLN A 99 25.10 5.22 -19.08
N LEU A 100 25.57 5.66 -17.90
CA LEU A 100 25.02 6.82 -17.20
C LEU A 100 25.09 8.08 -18.08
N THR A 101 26.26 8.35 -18.67
CA THR A 101 26.46 9.49 -19.58
C THR A 101 25.53 9.42 -20.81
N LYS A 102 25.32 8.23 -21.37
CA LYS A 102 24.38 7.99 -22.48
C LYS A 102 22.96 8.35 -22.06
N TRP A 103 22.51 7.91 -20.89
CA TRP A 103 21.18 8.19 -20.36
C TRP A 103 20.96 9.67 -20.04
N ILE A 104 21.93 10.33 -19.41
CA ILE A 104 21.89 11.79 -19.16
C ILE A 104 21.68 12.55 -20.48
N LYS A 105 22.41 12.20 -21.55
CA LYS A 105 22.25 12.83 -22.87
C LYS A 105 20.87 12.59 -23.48
N LYS A 106 20.30 11.39 -23.32
CA LYS A 106 18.93 11.10 -23.77
C LYS A 106 17.93 11.99 -23.03
N ILE A 107 18.00 12.05 -21.70
CA ILE A 107 17.08 12.85 -20.88
C ILE A 107 17.18 14.34 -21.24
N GLN A 108 18.40 14.86 -21.40
CA GLN A 108 18.62 16.25 -21.82
C GLN A 108 18.03 16.57 -23.18
N LYS A 109 17.99 15.59 -24.09
CA LYS A 109 17.42 15.73 -25.44
C LYS A 109 15.90 15.67 -25.42
N GLU A 110 15.32 14.68 -24.72
CA GLU A 110 13.87 14.45 -24.71
C GLU A 110 13.09 15.49 -23.89
N LYS A 111 13.74 16.12 -22.88
CA LYS A 111 13.17 17.19 -22.04
C LYS A 111 11.93 16.82 -21.22
N LEU A 112 11.38 15.63 -21.36
CA LEU A 112 10.34 15.04 -20.52
C LEU A 112 10.77 13.61 -20.17
N VAL A 113 10.77 13.28 -18.89
CA VAL A 113 11.22 11.98 -18.38
C VAL A 113 10.37 11.55 -17.19
N ALA A 114 10.01 10.28 -17.11
CA ALA A 114 9.48 9.68 -15.89
C ALA A 114 10.64 9.34 -14.96
N VAL A 115 10.54 9.66 -13.69
CA VAL A 115 11.55 9.39 -12.67
C VAL A 115 10.90 8.70 -11.50
N ASP A 116 11.60 7.73 -10.93
CA ASP A 116 11.19 7.01 -9.74
C ASP A 116 12.42 6.60 -8.92
N THR A 117 12.23 6.41 -7.62
CA THR A 117 13.29 6.10 -6.65
C THR A 117 12.95 4.85 -5.85
N GLU A 118 13.94 3.97 -5.77
CA GLU A 118 13.83 2.74 -4.99
C GLU A 118 14.57 2.89 -3.68
N THR A 119 13.96 2.45 -2.57
CA THR A 119 14.52 2.62 -1.23
C THR A 119 14.41 1.36 -0.38
N ASN A 120 15.15 1.31 0.73
CA ASN A 120 15.10 0.18 1.65
C ASN A 120 14.01 0.26 2.72
N ALA A 121 13.18 1.31 2.75
CA ALA A 121 12.15 1.50 3.77
C ALA A 121 10.95 2.32 3.27
N LEU A 122 9.77 2.02 3.81
CA LEU A 122 8.55 2.80 3.54
C LEU A 122 8.57 4.19 4.19
N ASP A 123 9.27 4.34 5.32
CA ASP A 123 9.42 5.64 5.98
C ASP A 123 10.48 6.48 5.27
N VAL A 124 10.01 7.36 4.39
CA VAL A 124 10.84 8.24 3.55
C VAL A 124 11.83 9.12 4.33
N MET A 125 11.57 9.39 5.61
CA MET A 125 12.47 10.21 6.44
C MET A 125 13.73 9.45 6.89
N SER A 126 13.67 8.12 6.90
CA SER A 126 14.77 7.24 7.30
C SER A 126 15.26 6.33 6.18
N ALA A 127 14.56 6.32 5.04
CA ALA A 127 14.84 5.48 3.89
C ALA A 127 16.17 5.87 3.22
N GLU A 128 16.97 4.86 2.91
CA GLU A 128 18.20 5.01 2.13
C GLU A 128 17.89 4.74 0.65
N LEU A 129 18.50 5.53 -0.23
CA LEU A 129 18.36 5.36 -1.68
C LEU A 129 19.09 4.08 -2.14
N VAL A 130 18.35 3.22 -2.83
CA VAL A 130 18.83 1.95 -3.39
C VAL A 130 19.12 2.06 -4.88
N GLY A 131 18.28 2.77 -5.60
CA GLY A 131 18.50 3.09 -7.02
C GLY A 131 17.49 4.08 -7.57
N ILE A 132 17.71 4.47 -8.82
CA ILE A 132 16.87 5.46 -9.52
C ILE A 132 16.50 4.87 -10.88
N SER A 133 15.25 5.00 -11.29
CA SER A 133 14.81 4.61 -12.62
C SER A 133 14.37 5.83 -13.44
N PHE A 134 14.51 5.70 -14.77
CA PHE A 134 14.03 6.69 -15.72
C PHE A 134 13.27 6.04 -16.87
N GLY A 135 12.17 6.66 -17.29
CA GLY A 135 11.35 6.22 -18.42
C GLY A 135 11.21 7.31 -19.48
N LEU A 136 11.44 6.97 -20.74
CA LEU A 136 11.28 7.88 -21.89
C LEU A 136 9.97 7.60 -22.63
N ALA A 137 9.47 8.61 -23.33
CA ALA A 137 8.26 8.49 -24.16
C ALA A 137 8.36 7.41 -25.27
N SER A 138 9.57 6.99 -25.64
CA SER A 138 9.83 5.91 -26.61
C SER A 138 9.57 4.50 -26.07
N GLY A 139 9.30 4.36 -24.77
CA GLY A 139 9.24 3.08 -24.06
C GLY A 139 10.62 2.51 -23.71
N GLU A 140 11.69 3.28 -23.89
CA GLU A 140 13.00 2.96 -23.31
C GLU A 140 13.00 3.38 -21.83
N ALA A 141 13.39 2.47 -20.95
CA ALA A 141 13.56 2.76 -19.53
C ALA A 141 14.87 2.19 -19.00
N CYS A 142 15.34 2.70 -17.87
CA CYS A 142 16.50 2.17 -17.18
C CYS A 142 16.33 2.15 -15.67
N TYR A 143 17.15 1.31 -15.04
CA TYR A 143 17.38 1.32 -13.61
C TYR A 143 18.88 1.51 -13.34
N ILE A 144 19.17 2.40 -12.39
CA ILE A 144 20.53 2.72 -11.93
C ILE A 144 20.66 2.18 -10.49
N PRO A 145 21.21 0.96 -10.31
CA PRO A 145 21.46 0.41 -8.98
C PRO A 145 22.66 1.08 -8.30
N LEU A 146 22.49 1.44 -7.02
CA LEU A 146 23.49 2.19 -6.25
C LEU A 146 23.90 1.50 -4.95
N THR A 147 22.95 0.93 -4.20
CA THR A 147 23.23 0.36 -2.85
C THR A 147 22.69 -1.06 -2.63
N HIS A 148 22.50 -1.85 -3.69
CA HIS A 148 22.13 -3.27 -3.53
C HIS A 148 23.19 -4.05 -2.78
N LYS A 149 22.74 -5.00 -1.96
CA LYS A 149 23.53 -5.90 -1.15
C LYS A 149 23.21 -7.34 -1.48
N GLU A 150 24.25 -8.16 -1.57
CA GLU A 150 24.12 -9.61 -1.68
C GLU A 150 24.33 -10.27 -0.31
N GLU A 151 23.67 -11.41 -0.14
CA GLU A 151 23.85 -12.25 1.03
C GLU A 151 25.22 -12.92 0.98
N VAL A 152 26.00 -12.77 2.04
CA VAL A 152 27.31 -13.42 2.17
C VAL A 152 27.23 -14.42 3.32
N SER A 153 27.36 -15.69 2.99
CA SER A 153 27.51 -16.74 3.99
C SER A 153 28.96 -16.77 4.48
N GLU A 154 29.22 -16.40 5.73
CA GLU A 154 30.44 -16.83 6.40
C GLU A 154 30.36 -18.36 6.53
N GLN A 155 31.28 -19.07 5.86
CA GLN A 155 31.49 -20.47 6.16
C GLN A 155 31.94 -20.54 7.62
N ALA A 156 31.07 -21.02 8.51
CA ALA A 156 31.49 -21.39 9.85
C ALA A 156 32.64 -22.40 9.70
N GLU A 157 33.86 -21.98 10.01
CA GLU A 157 34.94 -22.93 10.29
C GLU A 157 34.39 -23.96 11.30
N GLN A 158 34.68 -25.24 11.05
CA GLN A 158 34.22 -26.38 11.86
C GLN A 158 34.24 -26.09 13.36
N GLY A 159 33.10 -25.67 13.90
CA GLY A 159 32.96 -25.19 15.26
C GLY A 159 31.65 -25.70 15.86
N ASP A 160 31.79 -26.75 16.66
CA ASP A 160 30.83 -27.34 17.60
C ASP A 160 29.51 -27.92 17.02
N LEU A 161 29.39 -29.25 17.11
CA LEU A 161 28.24 -30.07 16.70
C LEU A 161 26.95 -29.75 17.49
N PHE A 162 27.05 -28.93 18.55
CA PHE A 162 25.96 -28.53 19.44
C PHE A 162 25.62 -27.04 19.41
N ALA A 163 26.30 -26.23 18.60
CA ALA A 163 25.91 -24.83 18.41
C ALA A 163 24.59 -24.77 17.63
N LYS A 164 23.55 -24.18 18.22
CA LYS A 164 22.34 -23.81 17.48
C LYS A 164 22.77 -22.88 16.35
N ASN A 165 22.66 -23.35 15.10
CA ASN A 165 22.89 -22.56 13.89
C ASN A 165 21.89 -21.39 13.83
N THR A 166 22.18 -20.30 14.53
CA THR A 166 21.87 -18.96 14.03
C THR A 166 23.06 -18.55 13.18
N ALA A 167 23.08 -19.00 11.92
CA ALA A 167 23.95 -18.40 10.94
C ALA A 167 23.63 -16.89 10.93
N MET A 168 24.60 -16.06 11.35
CA MET A 168 24.51 -14.62 11.15
C MET A 168 24.64 -14.42 9.65
N VAL A 169 23.54 -14.10 9.00
CA VAL A 169 23.52 -13.76 7.58
C VAL A 169 24.10 -12.36 7.43
N GLY A 170 25.29 -12.27 6.84
CA GLY A 170 25.92 -11.00 6.48
C GLY A 170 25.42 -10.49 5.14
N TYR A 171 25.44 -9.17 4.95
CA TYR A 171 25.13 -8.53 3.66
C TYR A 171 26.29 -7.61 3.26
N GLU A 172 26.76 -7.75 2.03
CA GLU A 172 27.81 -6.89 1.46
C GLU A 172 27.32 -6.23 0.17
N LEU A 173 27.87 -5.05 -0.16
CA LEU A 173 27.50 -4.31 -1.36
C LEU A 173 27.82 -5.12 -2.63
N VAL A 174 26.85 -5.26 -3.53
CA VAL A 174 27.05 -5.94 -4.81
C VAL A 174 28.09 -5.18 -5.64
N LYS A 175 29.05 -5.90 -6.20
CA LYS A 175 30.12 -5.33 -7.03
C LYS A 175 29.57 -4.79 -8.35
N ASN A 176 30.30 -3.83 -8.93
CA ASN A 176 29.98 -3.21 -10.23
C ASN A 176 28.67 -2.40 -10.24
N GLN A 177 28.29 -1.80 -9.11
CA GLN A 177 27.32 -0.70 -9.09
C GLN A 177 28.06 0.63 -9.24
N LEU A 178 27.35 1.69 -9.64
CA LEU A 178 27.90 3.03 -9.65
C LEU A 178 28.07 3.54 -8.21
N ASP A 179 29.09 4.36 -7.98
CA ASP A 179 29.23 5.04 -6.69
C ASP A 179 28.06 6.01 -6.50
N LEU A 180 27.37 5.89 -5.36
CA LEU A 180 26.18 6.68 -5.01
C LEU A 180 26.45 8.18 -5.15
N THR A 181 27.55 8.67 -4.57
CA THR A 181 27.83 10.11 -4.52
C THR A 181 28.21 10.64 -5.89
N ALA A 182 29.06 9.92 -6.63
CA ALA A 182 29.48 10.29 -7.97
C ALA A 182 28.30 10.27 -8.96
N CYS A 183 27.45 9.26 -8.89
CA CYS A 183 26.25 9.15 -9.73
C CYS A 183 25.27 10.30 -9.46
N LEU A 184 24.95 10.56 -8.19
CA LEU A 184 24.06 11.66 -7.81
C LEU A 184 24.63 13.03 -8.21
N SER A 185 25.95 13.23 -8.10
CA SER A 185 26.59 14.46 -8.57
C SER A 185 26.41 14.69 -10.08
N GLN A 186 26.41 13.63 -10.89
CA GLN A 186 26.19 13.71 -12.34
C GLN A 186 24.70 13.86 -12.71
N LEU A 187 23.79 13.27 -11.94
CA LEU A 187 22.35 13.40 -12.16
C LEU A 187 21.79 14.74 -11.65
N LYS A 188 22.40 15.34 -10.63
CA LYS A 188 21.94 16.60 -10.01
C LYS A 188 21.65 17.71 -11.03
N PRO A 189 22.50 18.03 -12.02
CA PRO A 189 22.20 19.06 -13.00
C PRO A 189 20.93 18.83 -13.81
N ILE A 190 20.58 17.58 -14.15
CA ILE A 190 19.34 17.30 -14.90
C ILE A 190 18.11 17.23 -13.99
N LEU A 191 18.28 16.79 -12.74
CA LEU A 191 17.23 16.75 -11.74
C LEU A 191 16.84 18.17 -11.29
N GLU A 192 17.79 19.08 -11.16
CA GLU A 192 17.58 20.48 -10.76
C GLU A 192 17.31 21.44 -11.94
N ASP A 193 17.27 20.95 -13.18
CA ASP A 193 16.91 21.77 -14.35
C ASP A 193 15.38 21.85 -14.53
N GLU A 194 14.81 23.05 -14.36
CA GLU A 194 13.37 23.34 -14.58
C GLU A 194 12.91 23.11 -16.02
N GLN A 195 13.82 23.15 -17.00
CA GLN A 195 13.52 22.94 -18.42
C GLN A 195 13.41 21.45 -18.78
N ILE A 196 13.93 20.56 -17.95
CA ILE A 196 13.69 19.13 -18.05
C ILE A 196 12.50 18.82 -17.17
N LYS A 197 11.37 18.46 -17.78
CA LYS A 197 10.12 18.13 -17.09
C LYS A 197 10.15 16.71 -16.56
N LYS A 198 9.68 16.53 -15.33
CA LYS A 198 9.62 15.25 -14.64
C LYS A 198 8.18 14.81 -14.44
N ILE A 199 7.95 13.52 -14.65
CA ILE A 199 6.73 12.79 -14.35
C ILE A 199 7.07 11.79 -13.25
N GLY A 200 6.18 11.58 -12.30
CA GLY A 200 6.29 10.49 -11.34
C GLY A 200 4.93 9.95 -10.96
N GLN A 201 4.90 8.86 -10.20
CA GLN A 201 3.70 8.36 -9.56
C GLN A 201 3.86 8.63 -8.05
N ASN A 202 3.05 9.54 -7.48
CA ASN A 202 3.26 10.01 -6.11
C ASN A 202 4.68 10.61 -5.91
N ILE A 203 5.08 11.51 -6.82
CA ILE A 203 6.44 12.06 -6.92
C ILE A 203 6.89 12.80 -5.64
N LYS A 204 5.96 13.19 -4.77
CA LYS A 204 6.23 13.74 -3.43
C LYS A 204 7.21 12.85 -2.63
N TYR A 205 7.10 11.53 -2.76
CA TYR A 205 8.01 10.59 -2.11
C TYR A 205 9.44 10.77 -2.64
N ASP A 206 9.62 10.71 -3.96
CA ASP A 206 10.91 10.88 -4.63
C ASP A 206 11.57 12.22 -4.32
N LEU A 207 10.78 13.30 -4.27
CA LEU A 207 11.27 14.63 -3.88
C LEU A 207 11.95 14.60 -2.50
N THR A 208 11.37 13.84 -1.56
CA THR A 208 11.93 13.72 -0.22
C THR A 208 13.20 12.87 -0.23
N VAL A 209 13.21 11.76 -0.97
CA VAL A 209 14.39 10.89 -1.12
C VAL A 209 15.57 11.64 -1.73
N PHE A 210 15.35 12.39 -2.82
CA PHE A 210 16.39 13.21 -3.44
C PHE A 210 16.90 14.31 -2.52
N ALA A 211 16.00 14.94 -1.76
CA ALA A 211 16.39 16.02 -0.87
C ALA A 211 17.17 15.55 0.37
N ASN A 212 16.98 14.29 0.81
CA ASN A 212 17.87 13.65 1.79
C ASN A 212 19.33 13.55 1.30
N HIS A 213 19.53 13.58 -0.02
CA HIS A 213 20.84 13.59 -0.68
C HIS A 213 21.24 14.98 -1.21
N GLY A 214 20.57 16.05 -0.75
CA GLY A 214 20.91 17.42 -1.13
C GLY A 214 20.62 17.78 -2.59
N ILE A 215 19.65 17.11 -3.22
CA ILE A 215 19.16 17.40 -4.57
C ILE A 215 17.75 17.98 -4.45
N GLU A 216 17.56 19.20 -4.96
CA GLU A 216 16.26 19.88 -4.96
C GLU A 216 15.61 19.78 -6.34
N VAL A 217 14.88 18.68 -6.58
CA VAL A 217 14.35 18.36 -7.91
C VAL A 217 13.45 19.46 -8.46
N GLN A 218 13.86 19.97 -9.63
CA GLN A 218 13.12 20.98 -10.36
C GLN A 218 12.32 20.43 -11.53
N GLY A 219 11.38 21.23 -12.07
CA GLY A 219 10.64 20.84 -13.28
C GLY A 219 9.66 19.68 -13.08
N VAL A 220 9.21 19.40 -11.85
CA VAL A 220 8.10 18.48 -11.60
C VAL A 220 6.85 19.02 -12.30
N ALA A 221 6.43 18.36 -13.37
CA ALA A 221 5.37 18.83 -14.24
C ALA A 221 4.09 18.00 -14.10
N PHE A 222 4.25 16.71 -13.84
CA PHE A 222 3.15 15.76 -13.85
C PHE A 222 3.29 14.72 -12.73
N ASP A 223 2.16 14.30 -12.17
CA ASP A 223 2.06 13.18 -11.24
C ASP A 223 0.85 12.32 -11.66
N THR A 224 1.08 11.09 -12.08
CA THR A 224 0.04 10.21 -12.64
C THR A 224 -1.04 9.84 -11.63
N MET A 225 -0.72 9.83 -10.33
CA MET A 225 -1.71 9.66 -9.28
C MET A 225 -2.68 10.84 -9.27
N LEU A 226 -2.15 12.07 -9.40
CA LEU A 226 -2.93 13.30 -9.39
C LEU A 226 -3.67 13.54 -10.71
N GLU A 227 -3.11 13.12 -11.84
CA GLU A 227 -3.81 13.11 -13.13
C GLU A 227 -5.08 12.25 -13.03
N SER A 228 -4.93 11.03 -12.52
CA SER A 228 -6.08 10.12 -12.31
C SER A 228 -7.07 10.68 -11.29
N TYR A 229 -6.60 11.15 -10.13
CA TYR A 229 -7.45 11.68 -9.08
C TYR A 229 -8.24 12.92 -9.53
N THR A 230 -7.61 13.81 -10.28
CA THR A 230 -8.28 15.02 -10.79
C THR A 230 -9.35 14.67 -11.82
N GLN A 231 -9.08 13.68 -12.67
CA GLN A 231 -10.04 13.21 -13.66
C GLN A 231 -11.24 12.52 -12.99
N ASN A 232 -11.00 11.69 -11.98
CA ASN A 232 -12.02 11.02 -11.19
C ASN A 232 -11.48 10.69 -9.81
N SER A 233 -11.98 11.37 -8.77
CA SER A 233 -11.49 11.18 -7.40
C SER A 233 -11.99 9.90 -6.71
N THR A 234 -12.82 9.10 -7.38
CA THR A 234 -13.35 7.86 -6.83
C THR A 234 -12.50 6.65 -7.22
N GLY A 235 -12.31 5.74 -6.27
CA GLY A 235 -11.54 4.52 -6.47
C GLY A 235 -10.09 4.63 -5.99
N ARG A 236 -9.24 3.73 -6.48
CA ARG A 236 -7.81 3.69 -6.16
C ARG A 236 -7.00 4.30 -7.30
N HIS A 237 -5.92 4.98 -6.91
CA HIS A 237 -4.98 5.69 -7.77
C HIS A 237 -3.52 5.22 -7.59
N ASN A 238 -3.31 4.02 -7.02
CA ASN A 238 -1.99 3.41 -7.04
C ASN A 238 -1.68 2.88 -8.45
N MET A 239 -0.39 2.73 -8.77
CA MET A 239 0.06 2.41 -10.12
C MET A 239 -0.51 1.10 -10.65
N ASP A 240 -0.56 0.04 -9.84
CA ASP A 240 -1.06 -1.27 -10.27
C ASP A 240 -2.51 -1.18 -10.77
N ASP A 241 -3.37 -0.55 -9.97
CA ASP A 241 -4.79 -0.36 -10.32
C ASP A 241 -4.95 0.58 -11.53
N LEU A 242 -4.05 1.55 -11.71
CA LEU A 242 -4.06 2.46 -12.86
C LEU A 242 -3.58 1.76 -14.14
N ALA A 243 -2.48 1.01 -14.07
CA ALA A 243 -1.93 0.26 -15.19
C ALA A 243 -2.93 -0.78 -15.71
N GLU A 244 -3.59 -1.51 -14.82
CA GLU A 244 -4.60 -2.48 -15.21
C GLU A 244 -5.80 -1.79 -15.86
N ARG A 245 -6.29 -0.70 -15.27
CA ARG A 245 -7.48 0.01 -15.73
C ARG A 245 -7.27 0.76 -17.05
N TYR A 246 -6.18 1.50 -17.18
CA TYR A 246 -5.95 2.43 -18.28
C TYR A 246 -5.05 1.87 -19.38
N LEU A 247 -4.17 0.92 -19.06
CA LEU A 247 -3.25 0.33 -20.04
C LEU A 247 -3.60 -1.12 -20.40
N GLY A 248 -4.45 -1.78 -19.60
CA GLY A 248 -4.69 -3.22 -19.71
C GLY A 248 -3.44 -4.04 -19.40
N HIS A 249 -2.55 -3.50 -18.57
CA HIS A 249 -1.26 -4.07 -18.20
C HIS A 249 -1.22 -4.41 -16.71
N LYS A 250 -0.71 -5.59 -16.38
CA LYS A 250 -0.49 -5.99 -14.99
C LYS A 250 0.99 -5.79 -14.66
N THR A 251 1.27 -4.83 -13.79
CA THR A 251 2.59 -4.53 -13.25
C THR A 251 3.14 -5.69 -12.40
N ILE A 252 4.46 -5.72 -12.24
CA ILE A 252 5.15 -6.58 -11.28
C ILE A 252 4.82 -6.03 -9.88
N ALA A 253 4.13 -6.80 -9.05
CA ALA A 253 3.85 -6.35 -7.70
C ALA A 253 5.12 -6.45 -6.81
N PHE A 254 5.33 -5.50 -5.91
CA PHE A 254 6.48 -5.50 -5.00
C PHE A 254 6.62 -6.82 -4.22
N GLU A 255 5.51 -7.45 -3.84
CA GLU A 255 5.54 -8.71 -3.10
C GLU A 255 5.96 -9.93 -3.94
N GLU A 256 5.95 -9.81 -5.28
CA GLU A 256 6.49 -10.84 -6.19
C GLU A 256 8.02 -10.86 -6.14
N ILE A 257 8.66 -9.70 -5.91
CA ILE A 257 10.12 -9.55 -5.87
C ILE A 257 10.69 -9.56 -4.45
N ALA A 258 9.94 -9.03 -3.49
CA ALA A 258 10.37 -8.88 -2.10
C ALA A 258 9.80 -9.96 -1.15
N GLY A 259 8.79 -10.72 -1.59
CA GLY A 259 8.06 -11.64 -0.71
C GLY A 259 7.07 -10.92 0.22
N LYS A 260 6.66 -11.59 1.31
CA LYS A 260 5.58 -11.13 2.22
C LYS A 260 5.88 -11.36 3.70
N GLY A 261 5.26 -10.54 4.55
CA GLY A 261 5.28 -10.71 6.00
C GLY A 261 6.62 -10.32 6.63
N LYS A 262 6.96 -10.93 7.78
CA LYS A 262 8.17 -10.58 8.54
C LYS A 262 9.49 -10.87 7.81
N ASN A 263 9.45 -11.74 6.81
CA ASN A 263 10.62 -12.12 5.99
C ASN A 263 10.62 -11.40 4.63
N GLN A 264 9.75 -10.40 4.43
CA GLN A 264 9.80 -9.57 3.24
C GLN A 264 11.15 -8.85 3.17
N LEU A 265 11.80 -8.94 2.01
CA LEU A 265 13.06 -8.29 1.74
C LEU A 265 12.86 -6.79 1.57
N THR A 266 13.87 -6.02 1.94
CA THR A 266 14.01 -4.61 1.56
C THR A 266 14.59 -4.53 0.16
N PHE A 267 14.36 -3.43 -0.57
CA PHE A 267 14.74 -3.34 -1.99
C PHE A 267 16.25 -3.54 -2.22
N ASP A 268 17.09 -3.11 -1.26
CA ASP A 268 18.54 -3.32 -1.29
C ASP A 268 18.94 -4.81 -1.31
N LYS A 269 18.06 -5.73 -0.93
CA LYS A 269 18.34 -7.17 -0.89
C LYS A 269 17.74 -7.95 -2.07
N ILE A 270 17.10 -7.24 -2.99
CA ILE A 270 16.53 -7.85 -4.20
C ILE A 270 17.66 -8.01 -5.23
N ALA A 271 17.64 -9.14 -5.94
CA ALA A 271 18.60 -9.42 -7.01
C ALA A 271 18.56 -8.31 -8.09
N LEU A 272 19.73 -7.90 -8.59
CA LEU A 272 19.85 -6.74 -9.46
C LEU A 272 19.03 -6.83 -10.76
N ASP A 273 18.96 -8.01 -11.37
CA ASP A 273 18.19 -8.24 -12.59
C ASP A 273 16.69 -8.09 -12.34
N VAL A 274 16.20 -8.66 -11.25
CA VAL A 274 14.79 -8.56 -10.83
C VAL A 274 14.42 -7.13 -10.45
N ALA A 275 15.27 -6.47 -9.66
CA ALA A 275 15.10 -5.07 -9.27
C ALA A 275 15.12 -4.13 -10.48
N SER A 276 15.98 -4.41 -11.47
CA SER A 276 16.06 -3.62 -12.70
C SER A 276 14.79 -3.70 -13.52
N GLU A 277 14.21 -4.90 -13.67
CA GLU A 277 12.97 -5.07 -14.43
C GLU A 277 11.79 -4.38 -13.75
N TYR A 278 11.68 -4.51 -12.42
CA TYR A 278 10.66 -3.83 -11.61
C TYR A 278 10.76 -2.31 -11.72
N ALA A 279 11.90 -1.73 -11.35
CA ALA A 279 12.05 -0.27 -11.28
C ALA A 279 11.97 0.40 -12.66
N ALA A 280 12.49 -0.26 -13.71
CA ALA A 280 12.36 0.24 -15.08
C ALA A 280 10.91 0.14 -15.59
N GLU A 281 10.14 -0.87 -15.16
CA GLU A 281 8.72 -0.95 -15.45
C GLU A 281 7.95 0.20 -14.79
N ASP A 282 8.21 0.50 -13.52
CA ASP A 282 7.54 1.58 -12.79
C ASP A 282 7.68 2.92 -13.53
N ALA A 283 8.88 3.22 -14.04
CA ALA A 283 9.14 4.42 -14.83
C ALA A 283 8.49 4.39 -16.25
N ASP A 284 8.52 3.26 -16.97
CA ASP A 284 7.85 3.12 -18.28
C ASP A 284 6.32 3.22 -18.15
N VAL A 285 5.75 2.52 -17.18
CA VAL A 285 4.31 2.53 -16.88
C VAL A 285 3.87 3.93 -16.48
N THR A 286 4.63 4.63 -15.63
CA THR A 286 4.37 6.04 -15.29
C THR A 286 4.32 6.93 -16.54
N MET A 287 5.29 6.80 -17.45
CA MET A 287 5.28 7.56 -18.71
C MET A 287 4.04 7.24 -19.57
N LYS A 288 3.67 5.96 -19.68
CA LYS A 288 2.51 5.52 -20.48
C LYS A 288 1.17 5.90 -19.86
N LEU A 289 1.08 5.89 -18.52
CA LEU A 289 -0.07 6.41 -17.80
C LEU A 289 -0.25 7.89 -18.10
N HIS A 290 0.81 8.70 -18.03
CA HIS A 290 0.74 10.12 -18.40
C HIS A 290 0.28 10.32 -19.85
N GLN A 291 0.86 9.59 -20.80
CA GLN A 291 0.47 9.64 -22.22
C GLN A 291 -1.00 9.26 -22.46
N THR A 292 -1.63 8.55 -21.51
CA THR A 292 -3.04 8.13 -21.59
C THR A 292 -3.97 9.07 -20.82
N LEU A 293 -3.60 9.43 -19.59
CA LEU A 293 -4.43 10.20 -18.66
C LEU A 293 -4.42 11.70 -18.97
N PHE A 294 -3.26 12.27 -19.26
CA PHE A 294 -3.13 13.71 -19.43
C PHE A 294 -3.94 14.23 -20.63
N PRO A 295 -3.94 13.58 -21.82
CA PRO A 295 -4.81 14.00 -22.92
C PRO A 295 -6.31 13.94 -22.60
N GLU A 296 -6.75 13.03 -21.74
CA GLU A 296 -8.14 12.98 -21.27
C GLU A 296 -8.46 14.13 -20.31
N LEU A 297 -7.53 14.46 -19.41
CA LEU A 297 -7.65 15.58 -18.50
C LEU A 297 -7.73 16.93 -19.25
N GLU A 298 -6.96 17.09 -20.33
CA GLU A 298 -6.98 18.28 -21.18
C GLU A 298 -8.34 18.54 -21.84
N LYS A 299 -9.18 17.51 -22.02
CA LYS A 299 -10.53 17.67 -22.59
C LYS A 299 -11.45 18.49 -21.70
N THR A 300 -11.14 18.61 -20.40
CA THR A 300 -11.95 19.36 -19.44
C THR A 300 -11.16 20.52 -18.85
N PRO A 301 -11.26 21.75 -19.41
CA PRO A 301 -10.42 22.89 -19.01
C PRO A 301 -10.48 23.25 -17.53
N THR A 302 -11.62 23.04 -16.87
CA THR A 302 -11.76 23.29 -15.43
C THR A 302 -10.96 22.32 -14.57
N LEU A 303 -10.85 21.05 -15.00
CA LEU A 303 -10.04 20.03 -14.32
C LEU A 303 -8.56 20.24 -14.61
N LEU A 304 -8.19 20.56 -15.84
CA LEU A 304 -6.81 20.93 -16.19
C LEU A 304 -6.32 22.14 -15.38
N LYS A 305 -7.20 23.12 -15.15
CA LYS A 305 -6.89 24.27 -14.28
C LYS A 305 -6.67 23.84 -12.82
N LEU A 306 -7.54 22.99 -12.27
CA LEU A 306 -7.40 22.44 -10.92
C LEU A 306 -6.06 21.70 -10.77
N PHE A 307 -5.72 20.83 -11.72
CA PHE A 307 -4.46 20.10 -11.73
C PHE A 307 -3.23 21.03 -11.72
N ASN A 308 -3.20 22.00 -12.63
CA ASN A 308 -2.03 22.87 -12.81
C ASN A 308 -1.88 23.96 -11.73
N GLU A 309 -2.98 24.53 -11.24
CA GLU A 309 -2.93 25.67 -10.31
C GLU A 309 -3.01 25.27 -8.84
N ILE A 310 -3.49 24.05 -8.54
CA ILE A 310 -3.68 23.59 -7.15
C ILE A 310 -2.91 22.29 -6.89
N GLU A 311 -3.21 21.20 -7.61
CA GLU A 311 -2.68 19.87 -7.26
C GLU A 311 -1.16 19.80 -7.44
N MET A 312 -0.63 20.13 -8.62
CA MET A 312 0.81 20.06 -8.89
C MET A 312 1.66 21.02 -8.02
N PRO A 313 1.28 22.30 -7.81
CA PRO A 313 1.99 23.17 -6.88
C PRO A 313 2.01 22.65 -5.43
N LEU A 314 0.94 21.96 -5.00
CA LEU A 314 0.80 21.45 -3.64
C LEU A 314 1.78 20.31 -3.34
N VAL A 315 2.19 19.51 -4.33
CA VAL A 315 3.13 18.39 -4.16
C VAL A 315 4.40 18.80 -3.41
N ARG A 316 5.04 19.90 -3.84
CA ARG A 316 6.27 20.40 -3.21
C ARG A 316 6.02 20.93 -1.81
N VAL A 317 4.91 21.63 -1.62
CA VAL A 317 4.53 22.17 -0.30
C VAL A 317 4.31 21.03 0.70
N LEU A 318 3.63 19.95 0.28
CA LEU A 318 3.41 18.78 1.11
C LEU A 318 4.73 18.05 1.45
N SER A 319 5.62 17.85 0.47
CA SER A 319 6.95 17.29 0.74
C SER A 319 7.70 18.11 1.81
N HIS A 320 7.69 19.44 1.72
CA HIS A 320 8.33 20.29 2.73
C HIS A 320 7.66 20.21 4.10
N ILE A 321 6.32 20.23 4.17
CA ILE A 321 5.58 20.13 5.44
C ILE A 321 5.87 18.78 6.11
N GLU A 322 5.83 17.69 5.36
CA GLU A 322 6.10 16.34 5.87
C GLU A 322 7.54 16.20 6.39
N ARG A 323 8.52 16.74 5.64
CA ARG A 323 9.93 16.71 6.04
C ARG A 323 10.25 17.57 7.26
N ASN A 324 9.56 18.70 7.43
CA ASN A 324 9.72 19.54 8.61
C ASN A 324 9.17 18.86 9.86
N GLY A 325 8.10 18.08 9.70
CA GLY A 325 7.42 17.41 10.80
C GLY A 325 6.79 18.40 11.80
N VAL A 326 6.46 17.89 12.98
CA VAL A 326 5.91 18.68 14.08
C VAL A 326 6.63 18.33 15.38
N LEU A 327 7.06 19.34 16.13
CA LEU A 327 7.69 19.14 17.42
C LEU A 327 6.64 18.74 18.46
N ILE A 328 6.81 17.57 19.06
CA ILE A 328 5.90 17.02 20.06
C ILE A 328 6.59 16.98 21.43
N ASP A 329 5.92 17.53 22.45
CA ASP A 329 6.33 17.42 23.85
C ASP A 329 5.82 16.09 24.44
N SER A 330 6.69 15.08 24.46
CA SER A 330 6.36 13.74 24.95
C SER A 330 6.05 13.71 26.44
N GLN A 331 6.61 14.63 27.24
CA GLN A 331 6.35 14.69 28.68
C GLN A 331 4.95 15.21 28.96
N LYS A 332 4.48 16.23 28.22
CA LYS A 332 3.10 16.70 28.31
C LYS A 332 2.10 15.64 27.86
N LEU A 333 2.39 14.90 26.79
CA LEU A 333 1.54 13.80 26.35
C LEU A 333 1.46 12.69 27.41
N LEU A 334 2.57 12.38 28.08
CA LEU A 334 2.59 11.41 29.17
C LEU A 334 1.78 11.89 30.39
N ALA A 335 1.94 13.17 30.77
CA ALA A 335 1.16 13.77 31.85
C ALA A 335 -0.35 13.77 31.53
N GLN A 336 -0.72 14.11 30.29
CA GLN A 336 -2.10 14.05 29.84
C GLN A 336 -2.64 12.60 29.85
N SER A 337 -1.83 11.62 29.47
CA SER A 337 -2.21 10.20 29.55
C SER A 337 -2.54 9.78 30.99
N GLN A 338 -1.75 10.22 31.96
CA GLN A 338 -1.97 9.95 33.38
C GLN A 338 -3.24 10.65 33.91
N GLU A 339 -3.49 11.89 33.49
CA GLU A 339 -4.72 12.62 33.83
C GLU A 339 -5.96 11.90 33.27
N ILE A 340 -5.91 11.44 32.01
CA ILE A 340 -7.00 10.70 31.39
C ILE A 340 -7.24 9.39 32.13
N GLU A 341 -6.19 8.66 32.52
CA GLU A 341 -6.30 7.42 33.28
C GLU A 341 -6.96 7.64 34.65
N GLN A 342 -6.55 8.69 35.37
CA GLN A 342 -7.18 9.06 36.64
C GLN A 342 -8.67 9.43 36.45
N ARG A 343 -8.98 10.27 35.45
CA ARG A 343 -10.37 10.68 35.17
C ARG A 343 -11.23 9.51 34.72
N LEU A 344 -10.68 8.53 33.99
CA LEU A 344 -11.38 7.31 33.65
C LEU A 344 -11.76 6.51 34.90
N ALA A 345 -10.85 6.37 35.87
CA ALA A 345 -11.13 5.71 37.14
C ALA A 345 -12.18 6.45 37.97
N GLU A 346 -12.12 7.78 38.02
CA GLU A 346 -13.12 8.63 38.72
C GLU A 346 -14.51 8.47 38.09
N VAL A 347 -14.62 8.60 36.77
CA VAL A 347 -15.89 8.44 36.05
C VAL A 347 -16.42 7.01 36.19
N GLU A 348 -15.55 6.00 36.14
CA GLU A 348 -15.95 4.61 36.37
C GLU A 348 -16.56 4.43 37.76
N ALA A 349 -15.94 5.01 38.79
CA ALA A 349 -16.46 4.98 40.16
C ALA A 349 -17.80 5.71 40.30
N GLU A 350 -17.95 6.91 39.72
CA GLU A 350 -19.22 7.64 39.69
C GLU A 350 -20.34 6.84 39.03
N VAL A 351 -20.04 6.16 37.92
CA VAL A 351 -21.00 5.31 37.22
C VAL A 351 -21.36 4.07 38.04
N HIS A 352 -20.38 3.40 38.66
CA HIS A 352 -20.65 2.24 39.53
C HIS A 352 -21.49 2.64 40.74
N GLN A 353 -21.24 3.82 41.31
CA GLN A 353 -22.03 4.38 42.40
C GLN A 353 -23.47 4.68 41.96
N ALA A 354 -23.66 5.38 40.85
CA ALA A 354 -24.99 5.67 40.30
C ALA A 354 -25.75 4.39 39.91
N ALA A 355 -25.04 3.34 39.47
CA ALA A 355 -25.62 2.05 39.13
C ALA A 355 -25.86 1.13 40.33
N GLY A 356 -25.28 1.43 41.49
CA GLY A 356 -25.32 0.59 42.69
C GLY A 356 -24.57 -0.74 42.57
N ARG A 357 -23.72 -0.91 41.55
CA ARG A 357 -22.93 -2.13 41.30
C ARG A 357 -21.80 -1.86 40.29
N SER A 358 -20.79 -2.72 40.31
CA SER A 358 -19.73 -2.70 39.29
C SER A 358 -20.25 -3.14 37.92
N LEU A 359 -19.83 -2.42 36.86
CA LEU A 359 -20.22 -2.66 35.47
C LEU A 359 -18.99 -2.63 34.56
N THR A 360 -18.80 -3.66 33.73
CA THR A 360 -17.77 -3.66 32.67
C THR A 360 -18.35 -3.06 31.38
N TRP A 361 -17.70 -2.01 30.86
CA TRP A 361 -18.22 -1.15 29.79
C TRP A 361 -18.01 -1.64 28.34
N LEU A 362 -17.56 -2.86 28.14
CA LEU A 362 -17.25 -3.39 26.80
C LEU A 362 -18.45 -3.94 26.01
N LEU A 363 -19.68 -3.90 26.54
CA LEU A 363 -20.82 -4.49 25.83
C LEU A 363 -22.05 -3.58 25.87
N ARG A 364 -22.56 -3.27 24.67
CA ARG A 364 -23.92 -2.75 24.39
C ARG A 364 -24.97 -3.49 25.24
N ASN A 365 -24.72 -4.75 25.59
CA ASN A 365 -25.60 -5.57 26.42
C ASN A 365 -25.61 -5.20 27.92
N SER A 366 -24.49 -4.77 28.52
CA SER A 366 -24.42 -4.42 29.94
C SER A 366 -25.15 -3.10 30.23
N TYR A 367 -24.91 -2.10 29.38
CA TYR A 367 -25.60 -0.81 29.44
C TYR A 367 -27.09 -0.94 29.12
N LYS A 368 -27.45 -1.63 28.03
CA LYS A 368 -28.85 -1.84 27.63
C LYS A 368 -29.64 -2.65 28.65
N LYS A 369 -29.05 -3.67 29.31
CA LYS A 369 -29.68 -4.40 30.43
C LYS A 369 -29.87 -3.53 31.68
N PHE A 370 -28.97 -2.59 31.97
CA PHE A 370 -29.12 -1.67 33.09
C PHE A 370 -30.21 -0.63 32.80
N CYS A 371 -30.14 0.06 31.65
CA CYS A 371 -31.14 1.06 31.25
C CYS A 371 -32.53 0.44 31.10
N LEU A 372 -32.69 -0.72 30.46
CA LEU A 372 -34.00 -1.36 30.27
C LEU A 372 -34.62 -1.89 31.58
N LYS A 373 -33.81 -2.27 32.58
CA LYS A 373 -34.33 -2.68 33.89
C LYS A 373 -34.73 -1.51 34.78
N ASN A 374 -34.08 -0.36 34.64
CA ASN A 374 -34.33 0.82 35.46
C ASN A 374 -35.23 1.89 34.80
N LEU A 375 -35.49 1.83 33.48
CA LEU A 375 -36.49 2.68 32.81
C LEU A 375 -37.95 2.31 33.11
N VAL A 376 -38.22 1.29 33.92
CA VAL A 376 -39.58 0.97 34.39
C VAL A 376 -39.93 1.74 35.68
N CYS A 377 -39.03 2.58 36.21
CA CYS A 377 -39.23 3.33 37.45
C CYS A 377 -39.05 4.86 37.32
N LEU A 378 -39.36 5.46 36.16
CA LEU A 378 -39.59 6.90 36.04
C LEU A 378 -41.01 7.18 35.53
#